data_AF-A0A6F8T534-F1
#
_entry.id   AF-A0A6F8T534-F1
#
_cell.length_a   1.000
_cell.length_b   1.000
_cell.length_c   1.000
_cell.angle_alpha   90.00
_cell.angle_beta   90.00
_cell.angle_gamma   90.00
#
_symmetry.space_group_name_H-M   'P 1'
#
loop_
_entity.id
_entity.type
_entity.pdbx_description
1 polymer ?
#
loop_
_entity_poly.entity_id
_entity_poly.type
_entity_poly.pdbx_seq_one_letter_code
_entity_poly.pdbx_strand_id
1 'polypeptide(L)'
;MSVLILLIIFTFFAFIRHLKELKKYHQEHPEEAKIYEEKKKIFREKRNDYFYGLGVLVGIGAIFIGIFSSIIILGFQILKYLKTGNWSSLSLIDIMRYYEVGWAEQPHDWFGLWYALNSIHISIIIFLICTLIVIGLITLKNLREK
;
A
#
# COMPACT_ATOMS: atom_id res chain seq x y z
N MET A 1 32.07 12.67 12.21
CA MET A 1 31.04 12.97 11.19
C MET A 1 31.62 13.29 9.80
N SER A 2 32.95 13.20 9.59
CA SER A 2 33.64 13.69 8.39
C SER A 2 33.93 12.64 7.30
N VAL A 3 34.06 11.35 7.64
CA VAL A 3 34.42 10.28 6.67
C VAL A 3 33.24 9.87 5.78
N LEU A 4 32.02 9.82 6.34
CA LEU A 4 30.82 9.42 5.60
C LEU A 4 30.49 10.40 4.46
N ILE A 5 30.69 11.71 4.70
CA ILE A 5 30.44 12.77 3.72
C ILE A 5 31.43 12.65 2.55
N LEU A 6 32.71 12.39 2.84
CA LEU A 6 33.73 12.20 1.81
C LEU A 6 33.45 10.98 0.93
N LEU A 7 32.94 9.87 1.50
CA LEU A 7 32.54 8.68 0.73
C LEU A 7 31.34 8.94 -0.19
N ILE A 8 30.35 9.71 0.28
CA ILE A 8 29.19 10.11 -0.54
C ILE A 8 29.65 11.00 -1.70
N ILE A 9 30.53 11.98 -1.44
CA ILE A 9 31.07 12.86 -2.49
C ILE A 9 31.88 12.04 -3.50
N PHE A 10 32.73 11.12 -3.04
CA PHE A 10 33.54 10.28 -3.94
C PHE A 10 32.70 9.37 -4.82
N THR A 11 31.71 8.67 -4.25
CA THR A 11 30.81 7.80 -5.02
C THR A 11 29.97 8.59 -6.02
N PHE A 12 29.52 9.79 -5.64
CA PHE A 12 28.84 10.71 -6.56
C PHE A 12 29.74 11.13 -7.73
N PHE A 13 30.99 11.53 -7.47
CA PHE A 13 31.93 11.89 -8.54
C PHE A 13 32.26 10.71 -9.47
N ALA A 14 32.46 9.52 -8.92
CA ALA A 14 32.66 8.30 -9.70
C ALA A 14 31.46 8.01 -10.61
N PHE A 15 30.24 8.17 -10.08
CA PHE A 15 29.01 8.03 -10.84
C PHE A 15 28.90 9.06 -11.98
N ILE A 16 29.19 10.34 -11.72
CA ILE A 16 29.18 11.39 -12.75
C ILE A 16 30.21 11.11 -13.86
N ARG A 17 31.40 10.61 -13.50
CA ARG A 17 32.42 10.21 -14.48
C ARG A 17 31.90 9.08 -15.37
N HIS A 18 31.32 8.05 -14.78
CA HIS A 18 30.76 6.92 -15.53
C HIS A 18 29.64 7.37 -16.49
N LEU A 19 28.78 8.30 -16.08
CA LEU A 19 27.75 8.88 -16.96
C LEU A 19 28.34 9.61 -18.17
N LYS A 20 29.47 10.32 -17.99
CA LYS A 20 30.17 10.98 -19.10
C LYS A 20 30.76 9.97 -20.08
N GLU A 21 31.35 8.90 -19.58
CA GLU A 21 31.92 7.82 -20.41
C GLU A 21 30.81 7.11 -21.21
N LEU A 22 29.67 6.82 -20.59
CA LEU A 22 28.49 6.25 -21.29
C LEU A 22 27.96 7.19 -22.38
N LYS A 23 27.88 8.49 -22.10
CA LYS A 23 27.43 9.47 -23.10
C LYS A 23 28.38 9.53 -24.29
N LYS A 24 29.69 9.47 -24.05
CA LYS A 24 30.72 9.44 -25.11
C LYS A 24 30.60 8.16 -25.95
N TYR A 25 30.45 7.01 -25.30
CA TYR A 25 30.26 5.72 -25.99
C TYR A 25 29.02 5.73 -26.90
N HIS A 26 27.89 6.27 -26.43
CA HIS A 26 26.68 6.39 -27.27
C HIS A 26 26.83 7.37 -28.43
N GLN A 27 27.72 8.37 -28.33
CA GLN A 27 28.05 9.25 -29.45
C GLN A 27 28.94 8.56 -30.49
N GLU A 28 29.88 7.72 -30.04
CA GLU A 28 30.79 6.96 -30.91
C GLU A 28 30.09 5.78 -31.61
N HIS A 29 29.06 5.20 -30.98
CA HIS A 29 28.30 4.05 -31.49
C HIS A 29 26.78 4.34 -31.60
N PRO A 30 26.34 5.19 -32.55
CA PRO A 30 24.95 5.63 -32.64
C PRO A 30 23.96 4.49 -32.95
N GLU A 31 24.39 3.45 -33.68
CA GLU A 31 23.54 2.29 -33.97
C GLU A 31 23.32 1.42 -32.73
N GLU A 32 24.35 1.23 -31.90
CA GLU A 32 24.20 0.52 -30.62
C GLU A 32 23.35 1.32 -29.62
N ALA A 33 23.45 2.65 -29.64
CA ALA A 33 22.62 3.53 -28.83
C ALA A 33 21.12 3.40 -29.20
N LYS A 34 20.80 3.31 -30.50
CA LYS A 34 19.42 3.05 -30.96
C LYS A 34 18.91 1.70 -30.48
N ILE A 35 19.71 0.64 -30.64
CA ILE A 35 19.35 -0.72 -30.18
C ILE A 35 19.14 -0.74 -28.67
N TYR A 36 19.99 -0.04 -27.91
CA TYR A 36 19.85 0.06 -26.47
C TYR A 36 18.56 0.78 -26.06
N GLU A 37 18.23 1.92 -26.67
CA GLU A 37 16.99 2.64 -26.38
C GLU A 37 15.74 1.84 -26.80
N GLU A 38 15.79 1.10 -27.90
CA GLU A 38 14.71 0.20 -28.31
C GLU A 38 14.51 -0.94 -27.30
N LYS A 39 15.59 -1.64 -26.90
CA LYS A 39 15.53 -2.68 -25.86
C LYS A 39 15.00 -2.13 -24.53
N LYS A 40 15.43 -0.92 -24.16
CA LYS A 40 14.98 -0.23 -22.96
C LYS A 40 13.51 0.18 -23.04
N LYS A 41 12.99 0.49 -24.24
CA LYS A 41 11.57 0.74 -24.48
C LYS A 41 10.76 -0.54 -24.32
N ILE A 42 11.17 -1.63 -24.97
CA ILE A 42 10.55 -2.96 -24.86
C ILE A 42 10.55 -3.45 -23.40
N PHE A 43 11.66 -3.27 -22.69
CA PHE A 43 11.76 -3.65 -21.28
C PHE A 43 10.84 -2.82 -20.40
N ARG A 44 10.74 -1.50 -20.65
CA ARG A 44 9.79 -0.62 -19.93
C ARG A 44 8.34 -1.04 -20.17
N GLU A 45 7.99 -1.39 -21.40
CA GLU A 45 6.65 -1.85 -21.78
C GLU A 45 6.29 -3.16 -21.08
N LYS A 46 7.13 -4.20 -21.22
CA LYS A 46 6.92 -5.49 -20.52
C LYS A 46 6.81 -5.32 -19.01
N ARG A 47 7.70 -4.51 -18.42
CA ARG A 47 7.67 -4.24 -16.98
C ARG A 47 6.34 -3.61 -16.56
N ASN A 48 5.80 -2.68 -17.34
CA ASN A 48 4.51 -2.05 -17.05
C ASN A 48 3.36 -3.07 -17.10
N ASP A 49 3.37 -4.00 -18.06
CA ASP A 49 2.35 -5.05 -18.17
C ASP A 49 2.35 -5.97 -16.94
N TYR A 50 3.53 -6.35 -16.44
CA TYR A 50 3.65 -7.14 -15.22
C TYR A 50 3.13 -6.40 -13.99
N PHE A 51 3.48 -5.12 -13.82
CA PHE A 51 2.96 -4.31 -12.72
C PHE A 51 1.46 -4.12 -12.80
N TYR A 52 0.90 -4.03 -14.02
CA TYR A 52 -0.53 -3.94 -14.23
C TYR A 52 -1.25 -5.22 -13.80
N GLY A 53 -0.78 -6.38 -14.29
CA GLY A 53 -1.34 -7.68 -13.92
C GLY A 53 -1.28 -7.90 -12.40
N LEU A 54 -0.15 -7.56 -11.77
CA LEU A 54 0.01 -7.65 -10.33
C LEU A 54 -0.95 -6.72 -9.58
N GLY A 55 -1.09 -5.46 -10.02
CA GLY A 55 -2.01 -4.50 -9.39
C GLY A 55 -3.47 -4.95 -9.46
N VAL A 56 -3.90 -5.51 -10.59
CA VAL A 56 -5.26 -6.08 -10.76
C VAL A 56 -5.47 -7.28 -9.83
N LEU A 57 -4.51 -8.21 -9.78
CA LEU A 57 -4.59 -9.37 -8.88
C LEU A 57 -4.66 -8.97 -7.41
N VAL A 58 -3.85 -8.00 -6.99
CA VAL A 58 -3.88 -7.46 -5.62
C VAL A 58 -5.23 -6.79 -5.33
N GLY A 59 -5.77 -6.00 -6.26
CA GLY A 59 -7.08 -5.37 -6.11
C GLY A 59 -8.21 -6.39 -5.95
N ILE A 60 -8.24 -7.41 -6.81
CA ILE A 60 -9.21 -8.51 -6.73
C ILE A 60 -9.07 -9.26 -5.39
N GLY A 61 -7.83 -9.61 -5.01
CA GLY A 61 -7.56 -10.27 -3.73
C GLY A 61 -8.05 -9.46 -2.52
N ALA A 62 -7.83 -8.14 -2.51
CA ALA A 62 -8.28 -7.26 -1.44
C ALA A 62 -9.82 -7.23 -1.32
N ILE A 63 -10.55 -7.25 -2.44
CA ILE A 63 -12.01 -7.32 -2.46
C ILE A 63 -12.50 -8.64 -1.86
N PHE A 64 -11.92 -9.77 -2.30
CA PHE A 64 -12.29 -11.09 -1.77
C PHE A 64 -12.02 -11.19 -0.27
N ILE A 65 -10.85 -10.74 0.19
CA ILE A 65 -10.51 -10.71 1.62
C ILE A 65 -11.52 -9.86 2.39
N GLY A 66 -11.84 -8.65 1.90
CA GLY A 66 -12.81 -7.78 2.56
C GLY A 66 -14.20 -8.40 2.70
N ILE A 67 -14.70 -9.06 1.64
CA ILE A 67 -16.00 -9.75 1.66
C ILE A 67 -15.96 -10.95 2.61
N PHE A 68 -14.97 -11.82 2.49
CA PHE A 68 -14.86 -13.02 3.32
C PHE A 68 -14.70 -12.68 4.80
N SER A 69 -13.82 -11.74 5.14
CA SER A 69 -13.65 -11.26 6.52
C SER A 69 -14.95 -10.69 7.08
N SER A 70 -15.70 -9.91 6.28
CA SER A 70 -16.98 -9.35 6.71
C SER A 70 -18.02 -10.43 7.03
N ILE A 71 -18.13 -11.45 6.17
CA ILE A 71 -19.05 -12.58 6.37
C ILE A 71 -18.66 -13.36 7.63
N ILE A 72 -17.36 -13.65 7.82
CA ILE A 72 -16.86 -14.38 9.00
C ILE A 72 -17.15 -13.61 10.28
N ILE A 73 -16.89 -12.30 10.30
CA ILE A 73 -17.13 -11.45 11.48
C ILE A 73 -18.63 -11.39 11.81
N LEU A 74 -19.49 -11.21 10.81
CA LEU A 74 -20.94 -11.23 11.01
C LEU A 74 -21.44 -12.59 11.51
N GLY A 75 -20.95 -13.68 10.93
CA GLY A 75 -21.27 -15.04 11.38
C GLY A 75 -20.85 -15.27 12.84
N PHE A 76 -19.67 -14.78 13.23
CA PHE A 76 -19.21 -14.83 14.61
C PHE A 76 -20.08 -14.01 15.56
N GLN A 77 -20.49 -12.80 15.18
CA GLN A 77 -21.40 -11.96 15.99
C GLN A 77 -22.76 -12.65 16.20
N ILE A 78 -23.33 -13.24 15.14
CA ILE A 78 -24.60 -13.99 15.21
C ILE A 78 -24.45 -15.21 16.14
N LEU A 79 -23.38 -16.00 15.99
CA LEU A 79 -23.14 -17.17 16.85
C LEU A 79 -22.97 -16.78 18.33
N LYS A 80 -22.27 -15.67 18.60
CA LYS A 80 -22.09 -15.15 19.97
C LYS A 80 -23.42 -14.67 20.56
N TYR A 81 -24.23 -13.98 19.77
CA TYR A 81 -25.57 -13.55 20.18
C TYR A 81 -26.46 -14.74 20.54
N LEU A 82 -26.49 -15.77 19.71
CA LEU A 82 -27.29 -16.98 19.97
C LEU A 82 -26.85 -17.71 21.25
N LYS A 83 -25.55 -17.68 21.60
CA LYS A 83 -25.03 -18.32 22.81
C LYS A 83 -25.23 -17.52 24.09
N THR A 84 -25.14 -16.20 24.01
CA THR A 84 -25.05 -15.32 25.20
C THR A 84 -26.28 -14.44 25.39
N GLY A 85 -27.16 -14.35 24.40
CA GLY A 85 -28.29 -13.40 24.37
C GLY A 85 -27.87 -11.94 24.17
N ASN A 86 -26.57 -11.64 24.13
CA ASN A 86 -26.04 -10.28 24.06
C ASN A 86 -25.42 -10.01 22.68
N TRP A 87 -25.86 -8.92 22.04
CA TRP A 87 -25.33 -8.51 20.75
C TRP A 87 -24.02 -7.75 20.95
N SER A 88 -22.90 -8.44 20.74
CA SER A 88 -21.57 -7.83 20.86
C SER A 88 -21.21 -7.15 19.55
N SER A 89 -21.33 -5.83 19.47
CA SER A 89 -20.75 -5.04 18.37
C SER A 89 -19.24 -5.03 18.54
N LEU A 90 -18.51 -5.86 17.77
CA LEU A 90 -17.05 -5.72 17.65
C LEU A 90 -16.78 -4.40 16.93
N SER A 91 -16.38 -3.39 17.70
CA SER A 91 -16.02 -2.07 17.21
C SER A 91 -14.50 -1.98 16.98
N LEU A 92 -14.05 -0.90 16.34
CA LEU A 92 -12.61 -0.64 16.21
C LEU A 92 -11.94 -0.55 17.59
N ILE A 93 -12.65 -0.01 18.56
CA ILE A 93 -12.16 0.20 19.92
C ILE A 93 -11.88 -1.12 20.63
N ASP A 94 -12.68 -2.16 20.37
CA ASP A 94 -12.41 -3.49 20.92
C ASP A 94 -11.06 -4.04 20.43
N ILE A 95 -10.70 -3.77 19.18
CA ILE A 95 -9.38 -4.12 18.65
C ILE A 95 -8.30 -3.24 19.26
N MET A 96 -8.52 -1.93 19.34
CA MET A 96 -7.52 -1.02 19.91
C MET A 96 -7.25 -1.32 21.40
N ARG A 97 -8.28 -1.74 22.14
CA ARG A 97 -8.15 -2.25 23.51
C ARG A 97 -7.40 -3.58 23.55
N TYR A 98 -7.65 -4.48 22.61
CA TYR A 98 -6.89 -5.74 22.51
C TYR A 98 -5.38 -5.50 22.28
N TYR A 99 -5.01 -4.41 21.59
CA TYR A 99 -3.63 -3.99 21.40
C TYR A 99 -3.11 -3.02 22.48
N GLU A 100 -3.81 -2.88 23.62
CA GLU A 100 -3.41 -2.05 24.75
C GLU A 100 -3.08 -0.59 24.36
N VAL A 101 -3.82 -0.05 23.37
CA VAL A 101 -3.64 1.34 22.97
C VAL A 101 -4.21 2.22 24.08
N GLY A 102 -3.34 2.85 24.86
CA GLY A 102 -3.70 3.47 26.15
C GLY A 102 -4.88 4.47 26.13
N TRP A 103 -5.08 5.22 25.04
CA TRP A 103 -6.23 6.12 24.93
C TRP A 103 -7.57 5.40 24.68
N ALA A 104 -7.54 4.17 24.14
CA ALA A 104 -8.73 3.35 23.89
C ALA A 104 -9.24 2.64 25.16
N GLU A 105 -8.36 2.46 26.16
CA GLU A 105 -8.73 1.89 27.46
C GLU A 105 -9.53 2.89 28.30
N GLN A 106 -9.07 4.15 28.34
CA GLN A 106 -9.64 5.22 29.16
C GLN A 106 -10.11 6.40 28.27
N PRO A 107 -11.42 6.51 27.96
CA PRO A 107 -11.95 7.54 27.05
C PRO A 107 -12.02 8.96 27.63
N HIS A 108 -11.38 9.24 28.77
CA HIS A 108 -11.58 10.48 29.53
C HIS A 108 -11.27 11.75 28.72
N ASP A 109 -10.25 11.69 27.86
CA ASP A 109 -9.82 12.86 27.10
C ASP A 109 -10.48 12.96 25.71
N TRP A 110 -11.08 11.87 25.20
CA TRP A 110 -11.57 11.77 23.81
C TRP A 110 -12.94 11.10 23.71
N PHE A 111 -13.84 11.37 24.65
CA PHE A 111 -15.15 10.70 24.76
C PHE A 111 -15.96 10.72 23.46
N GLY A 112 -16.01 11.86 22.75
CA GLY A 112 -16.76 11.98 21.49
C GLY A 112 -16.19 11.11 20.37
N LEU A 113 -14.86 11.08 20.22
CA LEU A 113 -14.19 10.23 19.24
C LEU A 113 -14.34 8.75 19.60
N TRP A 114 -14.20 8.41 20.88
CA TRP A 114 -14.40 7.06 21.38
C TRP A 114 -15.82 6.56 21.09
N TYR A 115 -16.85 7.39 21.34
CA TYR A 115 -18.24 7.05 21.05
C TYR A 115 -18.49 6.85 19.55
N ALA A 116 -17.95 7.73 18.71
CA ALA A 116 -18.06 7.60 17.27
C ALA A 116 -17.39 6.32 16.76
N LEU A 117 -16.16 6.03 17.19
CA LEU A 117 -15.43 4.82 16.79
C LEU A 117 -16.05 3.53 17.34
N ASN A 118 -16.64 3.58 18.53
CA ASN A 118 -17.35 2.45 19.11
C ASN A 118 -18.66 2.14 18.37
N SER A 119 -19.28 3.15 17.76
CA SER A 119 -20.50 3.00 16.96
C SER A 119 -20.25 2.40 15.57
N ILE A 120 -19.00 2.41 15.11
CA ILE A 120 -18.63 1.88 13.79
C ILE A 120 -18.27 0.39 13.92
N HIS A 121 -19.06 -0.44 13.24
CA HIS A 121 -18.76 -1.87 13.12
C HIS A 121 -17.47 -2.10 12.33
N ILE A 122 -16.64 -3.01 12.83
CA ILE A 122 -15.36 -3.28 12.19
C ILE A 122 -15.47 -3.79 10.73
N SER A 123 -16.57 -4.47 10.40
CA SER A 123 -16.85 -4.91 9.03
C SER A 123 -16.91 -3.73 8.05
N ILE A 124 -17.51 -2.61 8.46
CA ILE A 124 -17.61 -1.38 7.67
C ILE A 124 -16.23 -0.78 7.44
N ILE A 125 -15.38 -0.77 8.48
CA ILE A 125 -14.02 -0.24 8.40
C ILE A 125 -13.15 -1.07 7.45
N ILE A 126 -13.17 -2.40 7.60
CA ILE A 126 -12.42 -3.30 6.73
C ILE A 126 -12.86 -3.11 5.28
N PHE A 127 -14.18 -3.06 5.03
CA PHE A 127 -14.72 -2.82 3.70
C PHE A 127 -14.21 -1.49 3.11
N LEU A 128 -14.32 -0.39 3.87
CA LEU A 128 -13.83 0.94 3.45
C LEU A 128 -12.34 0.93 3.13
N ILE A 129 -11.50 0.32 3.98
CA ILE A 129 -10.05 0.24 3.75
C ILE A 129 -9.76 -0.51 2.45
N CYS A 130 -10.39 -1.67 2.25
CA CYS A 130 -10.24 -2.44 1.02
C CYS A 130 -10.67 -1.62 -0.22
N THR A 131 -11.80 -0.91 -0.14
CA THR A 131 -12.26 -0.04 -1.23
C THR A 131 -11.30 1.10 -1.51
N LEU A 132 -10.77 1.77 -0.49
CA LEU A 132 -9.80 2.87 -0.64
C LEU A 132 -8.50 2.40 -1.28
N ILE A 133 -8.01 1.20 -0.93
CA ILE A 133 -6.83 0.60 -1.57
C ILE A 133 -7.09 0.41 -3.07
N VAL A 134 -8.24 -0.16 -3.43
CA VAL A 134 -8.60 -0.38 -4.84
C VAL A 134 -8.70 0.94 -5.60
N ILE A 135 -9.37 1.95 -5.03
CA ILE A 135 -9.47 3.28 -5.64
C ILE A 135 -8.07 3.89 -5.80
N GLY A 136 -7.23 3.84 -4.78
CA GLY A 136 -5.86 4.35 -4.84
C GLY A 136 -5.03 3.70 -5.95
N LEU A 137 -5.15 2.38 -6.12
CA LEU A 137 -4.51 1.66 -7.22
C LEU A 137 -5.02 2.11 -8.60
N ILE A 138 -6.33 2.33 -8.74
CA ILE A 138 -6.93 2.84 -9.99
C ILE A 138 -6.50 4.28 -10.27
N THR A 139 -6.48 5.15 -9.27
CA THR A 139 -6.05 6.56 -9.45
C THR A 139 -4.57 6.65 -9.83
N LEU A 140 -3.71 5.85 -9.20
CA LEU A 140 -2.29 5.77 -9.56
C LEU A 140 -2.09 5.29 -11.01
N LYS A 141 -2.94 4.37 -11.48
CA LYS A 141 -2.96 3.96 -12.89
C LYS A 141 -3.28 5.15 -13.80
N ASN A 142 -4.38 5.86 -13.54
CA ASN A 142 -4.82 6.99 -14.37
C ASN A 142 -3.82 8.15 -14.40
N LEU A 143 -3.07 8.37 -13.31
CA LEU A 143 -2.01 9.38 -13.27
C LEU A 143 -0.76 8.99 -14.07
N ARG A 144 -0.50 7.69 -14.25
CA ARG A 144 0.65 7.19 -15.03
C ARG A 144 0.40 7.23 -16.54
N GLU A 145 -0.85 7.12 -16.98
CA GLU A 145 -1.24 7.11 -18.39
C GLU A 145 -1.37 8.51 -19.01
N LYS A 146 -1.31 9.58 -18.18
CA LYS A 146 -1.27 10.98 -18.61
C LYS A 146 0.17 11.49 -18.70
#